data_AF-A0A835PF70-F1
#
_entry.id   AF-A0A835PF70-F1
#
_cell.length_a   1.000
_cell.length_b   1.000
_cell.length_c   1.000
_cell.angle_alpha   90.00
_cell.angle_beta   90.00
_cell.angle_gamma   90.00
#
_symmetry.space_group_name_H-M   'P 1'
#
loop_
_entity.id
_entity.type
_entity.pdbx_description
1 polymer ?
#
loop_
_entity_poly.entity_id
_entity_poly.type
_entity_poly.pdbx_seq_one_letter_code
_entity_poly.pdbx_strand_id
1 'polypeptide(L)'
;MATYPLFPTIGDFNVFWDSSNVSPADVATLKQEHPNVKVALNLGSDSVVGNPVYFNPISVDSSVANAVSSLTTIIQDYHLCGPDAYYEHFKADLTTFSDCIGKLIYKLKRNRVTSFASIAPFDNSNVLSHYQALWTDYRAAINYVNLQFYACDSEMLVVQLLDHYEA
;
A
#
# COMPACT_ATOMS: atom_id res chain seq x y z
N MET A 1 14.95 -16.63 15.30
CA MET A 1 14.43 -15.25 15.15
C MET A 1 14.82 -14.79 13.76
N ALA A 2 13.87 -14.41 12.91
CA ALA A 2 14.20 -13.83 11.62
C ALA A 2 14.85 -12.46 11.84
N THR A 3 16.05 -12.27 11.29
CA THR A 3 16.72 -10.96 11.27
C THR A 3 16.17 -10.20 10.07
N TYR A 4 15.28 -9.25 10.31
CA TYR A 4 14.77 -8.39 9.23
C TYR A 4 15.81 -7.34 8.85
N PRO A 5 15.99 -7.01 7.57
CA PRO A 5 16.78 -5.85 7.19
C PRO A 5 16.10 -4.59 7.76
N LEU A 6 16.77 -3.92 8.69
CA LEU A 6 16.32 -2.63 9.26
C LEU A 6 16.74 -1.43 8.39
N PHE A 7 17.28 -1.70 7.21
CA PHE A 7 17.72 -0.67 6.26
C PHE A 7 16.76 -0.61 5.07
N PRO A 8 16.53 0.59 4.49
CA PRO A 8 15.74 0.71 3.28
C PRO A 8 16.27 -0.21 2.18
N THR A 9 15.39 -1.04 1.62
CA THR A 9 15.73 -2.04 0.61
C THR A 9 15.46 -1.57 -0.83
N ILE A 10 15.27 -0.25 -1.02
CA ILE A 10 15.12 0.40 -2.33
C ILE A 10 14.02 -0.29 -3.18
N GLY A 11 12.83 -0.40 -2.61
CA GLY A 11 11.68 -1.00 -3.27
C GLY A 11 11.65 -2.53 -3.28
N ASP A 12 12.62 -3.23 -2.68
CA ASP A 12 12.53 -4.68 -2.49
C ASP A 12 11.74 -5.02 -1.22
N PHE A 13 10.49 -5.47 -1.39
CA PHE A 13 9.56 -5.67 -0.28
C PHE A 13 9.85 -6.96 0.51
N ASN A 14 9.75 -6.86 1.83
CA ASN A 14 9.87 -7.97 2.76
C ASN A 14 8.57 -8.16 3.55
N VAL A 15 8.33 -9.40 3.98
CA VAL A 15 7.17 -9.77 4.81
C VAL A 15 7.48 -9.47 6.28
N PHE A 16 6.63 -8.69 6.93
CA PHE A 16 6.76 -8.32 8.35
C PHE A 16 5.62 -8.80 9.24
N TRP A 17 4.56 -9.38 8.67
CA TRP A 17 3.51 -10.02 9.48
C TRP A 17 4.00 -11.37 10.02
N ASP A 18 3.28 -11.89 11.00
CA ASP A 18 3.56 -13.20 11.58
C ASP A 18 3.22 -14.33 10.60
N SER A 19 4.19 -14.71 9.78
CA SER A 19 4.03 -15.77 8.79
C SER A 19 3.84 -17.16 9.39
N SER A 20 4.02 -17.31 10.72
CA SER A 20 3.71 -18.56 11.41
C SER A 20 2.21 -18.72 11.70
N ASN A 21 1.49 -17.60 11.78
CA ASN A 21 0.04 -17.56 12.01
C ASN A 21 -0.77 -17.10 10.78
N VAL A 22 -0.11 -16.45 9.82
CA VAL A 22 -0.69 -16.06 8.53
C VAL A 22 0.23 -16.59 7.44
N SER A 23 0.15 -17.90 7.19
CA SER A 23 0.92 -18.58 6.15
C SER A 23 0.19 -18.57 4.80
N PRO A 24 0.88 -18.89 3.69
CA PRO A 24 0.24 -19.12 2.40
C PRO A 24 -0.92 -20.13 2.44
N ALA A 25 -0.77 -21.20 3.22
CA ALA A 25 -1.79 -22.24 3.35
C ALA A 25 -3.02 -21.73 4.11
N ASP A 26 -2.84 -20.88 5.12
CA ASP A 26 -3.95 -20.27 5.86
C ASP A 26 -4.77 -19.36 4.95
N VAL A 27 -4.10 -18.52 4.13
CA VAL A 27 -4.77 -17.65 3.15
C VAL A 27 -5.51 -18.48 2.09
N ALA A 28 -4.90 -19.56 1.59
CA ALA A 28 -5.53 -20.46 0.63
C ALA A 28 -6.78 -21.12 1.21
N THR A 29 -6.68 -21.65 2.44
CA THR A 29 -7.79 -22.31 3.15
C THR A 29 -8.94 -21.33 3.39
N LEU A 30 -8.65 -20.13 3.89
CA LEU A 30 -9.65 -19.09 4.12
C LEU A 30 -10.46 -18.78 2.85
N LYS A 31 -9.78 -18.64 1.71
CA LYS A 31 -10.43 -18.32 0.43
C LYS A 31 -11.20 -19.51 -0.15
N GLN A 32 -10.76 -20.74 0.13
CA GLN A 32 -11.47 -21.95 -0.26
C GLN A 32 -12.78 -22.10 0.53
N GLU A 33 -12.73 -21.85 1.83
CA GLU A 33 -13.88 -21.94 2.73
C GLU A 33 -14.85 -20.76 2.55
N HIS A 34 -14.34 -19.60 2.14
CA HIS A 34 -15.12 -18.38 1.93
C HIS A 34 -14.86 -17.77 0.54
N PRO A 35 -15.55 -18.24 -0.52
CA PRO A 35 -15.28 -17.81 -1.90
C PRO A 35 -15.49 -16.31 -2.19
N ASN A 36 -16.18 -15.59 -1.31
CA ASN A 36 -16.37 -14.14 -1.40
C ASN A 36 -15.24 -13.32 -0.73
N VAL A 37 -14.30 -13.98 -0.04
CA VAL A 37 -13.18 -13.32 0.64
C VAL A 37 -12.04 -13.04 -0.34
N LYS A 38 -11.50 -11.82 -0.23
CA LYS A 38 -10.24 -11.42 -0.85
C LYS A 38 -9.26 -11.00 0.24
N VAL A 39 -7.99 -11.31 0.03
CA VAL A 39 -6.91 -10.92 0.95
C VAL A 39 -5.95 -10.01 0.21
N ALA A 40 -5.63 -8.85 0.78
CA ALA A 40 -4.67 -7.90 0.25
C ALA A 40 -3.47 -7.79 1.20
N LEU A 41 -2.38 -7.18 0.71
CA LEU A 41 -1.28 -6.75 1.56
C LEU A 41 -1.23 -5.23 1.66
N ASN A 42 -0.82 -4.73 2.83
CA ASN A 42 -0.57 -3.32 3.06
C ASN A 42 0.92 -3.02 2.84
N LEU A 43 1.21 -1.93 2.12
CA LEU A 43 2.56 -1.46 1.81
C LEU A 43 2.91 -0.24 2.68
N GLY A 44 4.00 -0.31 3.42
CA GLY A 44 4.49 0.79 4.24
C GLY A 44 4.15 0.61 5.72
N SER A 45 3.17 1.38 6.20
CA SER A 45 2.77 1.63 7.59
C SER A 45 3.65 2.66 8.32
N ASP A 46 3.35 2.90 9.60
CA ASP A 46 4.06 3.84 10.47
C ASP A 46 5.51 3.41 10.71
N SER A 47 5.73 2.19 11.20
CA SER A 47 7.06 1.76 11.67
C SER A 47 7.34 0.26 11.49
N VAL A 48 8.64 -0.07 11.39
CA VAL A 48 9.17 -1.44 11.44
C VAL A 48 10.14 -1.53 12.63
N VAL A 49 9.81 -2.39 13.60
CA VAL A 49 10.60 -2.57 14.83
C VAL A 49 10.87 -1.23 15.53
N GLY A 50 9.83 -0.38 15.61
CA GLY A 50 9.89 0.95 16.24
C GLY A 50 10.60 2.04 15.44
N ASN A 51 11.05 1.78 14.22
CA ASN A 51 11.67 2.78 13.34
C ASN A 51 10.67 3.25 12.27
N PRO A 52 10.47 4.56 12.06
CA PRO A 52 9.54 5.05 11.06
C PRO A 52 9.89 4.58 9.63
N VAL A 53 8.88 4.16 8.88
CA VAL A 53 9.02 3.70 7.49
C VAL A 53 8.89 4.89 6.54
N TYR A 54 10.03 5.43 6.11
CA TYR A 54 10.07 6.53 5.16
C TYR A 54 9.95 6.05 3.71
N PHE A 55 9.02 6.62 2.96
CA PHE A 55 8.98 6.53 1.52
C PHE A 55 10.15 7.33 0.91
N ASN A 56 11.18 6.61 0.47
CA ASN A 56 12.45 7.18 0.03
C ASN A 56 13.07 6.39 -1.15
N PRO A 57 12.51 6.51 -2.36
CA PRO A 57 13.02 5.83 -3.55
C PRO A 57 14.36 6.45 -4.01
N ILE A 58 15.22 5.65 -4.65
CA ILE A 58 16.45 6.16 -5.29
C ILE A 58 16.13 6.80 -6.65
N SER A 59 15.35 6.09 -7.45
CA SER A 59 14.73 6.61 -8.66
C SER A 59 13.38 5.93 -8.86
N VAL A 60 12.49 6.59 -9.61
CA VAL A 60 11.18 6.01 -9.93
C VAL A 60 11.34 4.65 -10.61
N ASP A 61 12.14 4.56 -11.68
CA ASP A 61 12.22 3.34 -12.47
C ASP A 61 12.81 2.16 -11.71
N SER A 62 13.92 2.37 -10.98
CA SER A 62 14.57 1.29 -10.21
C SER A 62 13.72 0.81 -9.05
N SER A 63 13.14 1.75 -8.29
CA SER A 63 12.28 1.41 -7.15
C SER A 63 11.02 0.68 -7.61
N VAL A 64 10.41 1.11 -8.72
CA VAL A 64 9.24 0.43 -9.31
C VAL A 64 9.61 -0.96 -9.83
N ALA A 65 10.77 -1.13 -10.47
CA ALA A 65 11.20 -2.44 -10.96
C ALA A 65 11.39 -3.44 -9.82
N ASN A 66 12.09 -3.04 -8.76
CA ASN A 66 12.29 -3.86 -7.57
C ASN A 66 10.96 -4.19 -6.86
N ALA A 67 10.08 -3.19 -6.75
CA ALA A 67 8.76 -3.36 -6.14
C ALA A 67 7.89 -4.32 -6.93
N VAL A 68 7.83 -4.18 -8.26
CA VAL A 68 7.08 -5.12 -9.11
C VAL A 68 7.63 -6.54 -8.96
N SER A 69 8.94 -6.71 -8.95
CA SER A 69 9.57 -8.03 -8.83
C SER A 69 9.23 -8.70 -7.49
N SER A 70 9.55 -8.04 -6.38
CA SER A 70 9.36 -8.59 -5.03
C SER A 70 7.88 -8.81 -4.68
N LEU A 71 7.02 -7.84 -5.00
CA LEU A 71 5.59 -7.96 -4.74
C LEU A 71 4.92 -9.01 -5.62
N THR A 72 5.38 -9.24 -6.85
CA THR A 72 4.84 -10.33 -7.67
C THR A 72 5.05 -11.67 -6.99
N THR A 73 6.25 -11.93 -6.46
CA THR A 73 6.56 -13.15 -5.71
C THR A 73 5.66 -13.26 -4.48
N ILE A 74 5.62 -12.24 -3.62
CA ILE A 74 4.82 -12.25 -2.39
C ILE A 74 3.33 -12.47 -2.69
N ILE A 75 2.78 -11.76 -3.67
CA ILE A 75 1.36 -11.85 -4.04
C ILE A 75 1.01 -13.24 -4.55
N GLN A 76 1.86 -13.84 -5.38
CA GLN A 76 1.63 -15.17 -5.92
C GLN A 76 1.76 -16.25 -4.84
N ASP A 77 2.80 -16.17 -4.01
CA ASP A 77 3.07 -17.13 -2.94
C ASP A 77 1.92 -17.17 -1.94
N TYR A 78 1.41 -16.01 -1.52
CA TYR A 78 0.30 -15.91 -0.55
C TYR A 78 -1.08 -15.90 -1.19
N HIS A 79 -1.20 -16.06 -2.51
CA HIS A 79 -2.47 -15.98 -3.24
C HIS A 79 -3.26 -14.68 -2.98
N LEU A 80 -2.56 -13.56 -2.85
CA LEU A 80 -3.14 -12.26 -2.53
C LEU A 80 -3.82 -11.64 -3.76
N CYS A 81 -4.74 -10.72 -3.51
CA CYS A 81 -5.61 -10.14 -4.52
C CYS A 81 -5.17 -8.73 -4.96
N GLY A 82 -4.31 -8.06 -4.20
CA GLY A 82 -3.88 -6.69 -4.50
C GLY A 82 -3.10 -6.02 -3.37
N PRO A 83 -2.40 -4.91 -3.67
CA PRO A 83 -1.79 -4.05 -2.68
C PRO A 83 -2.78 -2.97 -2.16
N ASP A 84 -2.54 -2.55 -0.93
CA ASP A 84 -3.07 -1.36 -0.29
C ASP A 84 -1.87 -0.44 0.06
N ALA A 85 -1.78 0.73 -0.58
CA ALA A 85 -0.65 1.63 -0.34
C ALA A 85 -0.93 2.51 0.90
N TYR A 86 -0.10 2.38 1.93
CA TYR A 86 -0.27 3.06 3.21
C TYR A 86 1.08 3.56 3.79
N TYR A 87 1.70 4.54 3.13
CA TYR A 87 2.88 5.21 3.66
C TYR A 87 2.47 6.47 4.43
N GLU A 88 3.09 6.68 5.60
CA GLU A 88 2.77 7.81 6.48
C GLU A 88 3.89 8.85 6.55
N HIS A 89 5.12 8.42 6.22
CA HIS A 89 6.33 9.24 6.31
C HIS A 89 6.97 9.38 4.93
N PHE A 90 7.28 10.60 4.50
CA PHE A 90 7.75 10.88 3.15
C PHE A 90 9.09 11.62 3.15
N LYS A 91 10.03 11.12 2.35
CA LYS A 91 11.24 11.87 1.95
C LYS A 91 11.20 12.29 0.47
N ALA A 92 10.39 11.58 -0.33
CA ALA A 92 10.10 11.95 -1.71
C ALA A 92 9.16 13.16 -1.78
N ASP A 93 9.18 13.86 -2.91
CA ASP A 93 8.15 14.84 -3.24
C ASP A 93 6.86 14.17 -3.74
N LEU A 94 5.80 14.98 -3.89
CA LEU A 94 4.47 14.54 -4.32
C LEU A 94 4.51 13.78 -5.65
N THR A 95 5.24 14.32 -6.63
CA THR A 95 5.35 13.75 -7.98
C THR A 95 6.06 12.40 -7.94
N THR A 96 7.18 12.30 -7.23
CA THR A 96 7.98 11.09 -7.11
C THR A 96 7.20 9.98 -6.39
N PHE A 97 6.47 10.33 -5.33
CA PHE A 97 5.57 9.38 -4.67
C PHE A 97 4.44 8.90 -5.59
N SER A 98 3.71 9.84 -6.22
CA SER A 98 2.63 9.57 -7.18
C SER A 98 3.10 8.63 -8.29
N ASP A 99 4.23 8.96 -8.93
CA ASP A 99 4.80 8.18 -10.01
C ASP A 99 5.21 6.77 -9.57
N CYS A 100 5.89 6.63 -8.43
CA CYS A 100 6.32 5.33 -7.93
C CYS A 100 5.14 4.40 -7.64
N ILE A 101 4.18 4.85 -6.83
CA ILE A 101 3.03 4.02 -6.45
C ILE A 101 2.10 3.78 -7.64
N GLY A 102 1.84 4.83 -8.43
CA GLY A 102 0.99 4.75 -9.61
C GLY A 102 1.52 3.80 -10.67
N LYS A 103 2.81 3.92 -11.04
CA LYS A 103 3.46 3.02 -12.00
C LYS A 103 3.55 1.59 -11.46
N LEU A 104 3.78 1.40 -10.16
CA LEU A 104 3.76 0.09 -9.52
C LEU A 104 2.39 -0.59 -9.68
N ILE A 105 1.31 0.08 -9.25
CA ILE A 105 -0.06 -0.44 -9.36
C ILE A 105 -0.42 -0.74 -10.81
N TYR A 106 -0.12 0.19 -11.72
CA TYR A 106 -0.36 0.02 -13.16
C TYR A 106 0.34 -1.23 -13.71
N LYS A 107 1.62 -1.44 -13.38
CA LYS A 107 2.39 -2.61 -13.84
C LYS A 107 1.86 -3.92 -13.25
N LEU A 108 1.55 -3.97 -11.95
CA LEU A 108 0.98 -5.17 -11.33
C LEU A 108 -0.36 -5.56 -11.97
N LYS A 109 -1.23 -4.59 -12.26
CA LYS A 109 -2.50 -4.82 -12.96
C LYS A 109 -2.30 -5.26 -14.41
N ARG A 110 -1.43 -4.57 -15.15
CA ARG A 110 -1.12 -4.90 -16.55
C ARG A 110 -0.56 -6.32 -16.68
N ASN A 111 0.24 -6.75 -15.70
CA ASN A 111 0.81 -8.08 -15.63
C ASN A 111 -0.17 -9.14 -15.07
N ARG A 112 -1.42 -8.75 -14.74
CA ARG A 112 -2.45 -9.62 -14.15
C ARG A 112 -2.03 -10.29 -12.85
N VAL A 113 -1.14 -9.65 -12.10
CA VAL A 113 -0.71 -10.11 -10.77
C VAL A 113 -1.78 -9.81 -9.72
N THR A 114 -2.55 -8.73 -9.91
CA THR A 114 -3.53 -8.23 -8.95
C THR A 114 -4.90 -8.04 -9.60
N SER A 115 -5.95 -8.19 -8.80
CA SER A 115 -7.34 -7.98 -9.19
C SER A 115 -7.87 -6.62 -8.75
N PHE A 116 -7.27 -6.02 -7.72
CA PHE A 116 -7.58 -4.67 -7.28
C PHE A 116 -6.34 -3.99 -6.69
N ALA A 117 -6.45 -2.68 -6.45
CA ALA A 117 -5.51 -1.92 -5.63
C ALA A 117 -6.29 -0.87 -4.82
N SER A 118 -5.78 -0.54 -3.63
CA SER A 118 -6.31 0.52 -2.79
C SER A 118 -5.23 1.45 -2.27
N ILE A 119 -5.65 2.60 -1.76
CA ILE A 119 -4.80 3.58 -1.08
C ILE A 119 -5.46 3.92 0.27
N ALA A 120 -4.66 4.21 1.30
CA ALA A 120 -5.17 4.47 2.65
C ALA A 120 -4.74 5.84 3.21
N PRO A 121 -5.21 6.96 2.65
CA PRO A 121 -4.93 8.28 3.21
C PRO A 121 -5.60 8.45 4.58
N PHE A 122 -5.16 9.46 5.34
CA PHE A 122 -5.81 9.90 6.58
C PHE A 122 -5.65 11.41 6.77
N ASP A 123 -6.34 11.99 7.75
CA ASP A 123 -6.37 13.43 8.00
C ASP A 123 -5.05 13.96 8.57
N ASN A 124 -4.07 14.07 7.68
CA ASN A 124 -2.79 14.70 7.89
C ASN A 124 -2.41 15.40 6.59
N SER A 125 -2.08 16.69 6.65
CA SER A 125 -1.85 17.50 5.44
C SER A 125 -0.74 16.96 4.53
N ASN A 126 0.33 16.40 5.12
CA ASN A 126 1.41 15.80 4.34
C ASN A 126 0.95 14.50 3.67
N VAL A 127 0.24 13.62 4.39
CA VAL A 127 -0.31 12.38 3.83
C VAL A 127 -1.34 12.70 2.74
N LEU A 128 -2.34 13.52 3.05
CA LEU A 128 -3.40 13.90 2.10
C LEU A 128 -2.82 14.45 0.81
N SER A 129 -1.87 15.39 0.86
CA SER A 129 -1.29 15.97 -0.36
C SER A 129 -0.59 14.93 -1.24
N HIS A 130 0.14 13.97 -0.66
CA HIS A 130 0.79 12.89 -1.40
C HIS A 130 -0.23 11.95 -2.06
N TYR A 131 -1.27 11.56 -1.32
CA TYR A 131 -2.31 10.67 -1.83
C TYR A 131 -3.28 11.34 -2.81
N GLN A 132 -3.53 12.64 -2.66
CA GLN A 132 -4.28 13.44 -3.63
C GLN A 132 -3.54 13.57 -4.97
N ALA A 133 -2.21 13.78 -4.93
CA ALA A 133 -1.39 13.76 -6.15
C ALA A 133 -1.48 12.39 -6.85
N LEU A 134 -1.31 11.29 -6.10
CA LEU A 134 -1.47 9.93 -6.61
C LEU A 134 -2.86 9.69 -7.21
N TRP A 135 -3.92 10.12 -6.52
CA TRP A 135 -5.29 9.98 -7.00
C TRP A 135 -5.52 10.76 -8.30
N THR A 136 -5.05 12.01 -8.35
CA THR A 136 -5.19 12.89 -9.52
C THR A 136 -4.63 12.23 -10.77
N ASP A 137 -3.43 11.66 -10.68
CA ASP A 137 -2.72 11.09 -11.83
C ASP A 137 -3.14 9.64 -12.15
N TYR A 138 -3.47 8.84 -11.13
CA TYR A 138 -3.61 7.38 -11.25
C TYR A 138 -4.95 6.80 -10.78
N ARG A 139 -5.98 7.60 -10.50
CA ARG A 139 -7.32 7.12 -10.05
C ARG A 139 -7.90 5.97 -10.88
N ALA A 140 -7.69 5.95 -12.20
CA ALA A 140 -8.19 4.87 -13.07
C ALA A 140 -7.60 3.48 -12.73
N ALA A 141 -6.43 3.46 -12.09
CA ALA A 141 -5.77 2.25 -11.64
C ALA A 141 -6.07 1.91 -10.16
N ILE A 142 -6.85 2.71 -9.44
CA ILE A 142 -7.13 2.53 -8.01
C ILE A 142 -8.62 2.16 -7.87
N ASN A 143 -8.92 1.08 -7.14
CA ASN A 143 -10.29 0.60 -6.98
C ASN A 143 -10.97 1.14 -5.72
N TYR A 144 -10.22 1.32 -4.65
CA TYR A 144 -10.75 1.71 -3.35
C TYR A 144 -9.85 2.76 -2.69
N VAL A 145 -10.47 3.65 -1.95
CA VAL A 145 -9.80 4.60 -1.04
C VAL A 145 -10.23 4.23 0.37
N ASN A 146 -9.29 3.66 1.13
CA ASN A 146 -9.45 3.24 2.52
C ASN A 146 -9.13 4.42 3.44
N LEU A 147 -9.90 5.50 3.34
CA LEU A 147 -9.71 6.69 4.18
C LEU A 147 -9.80 6.30 5.66
N GLN A 148 -8.78 6.60 6.44
CA GLN A 148 -8.68 6.16 7.82
C GLN A 148 -9.42 7.09 8.78
N PHE A 149 -10.74 6.92 8.84
CA PHE A 149 -11.60 7.74 9.70
C PHE A 149 -11.23 7.70 11.19
N TYR A 150 -10.57 6.64 11.66
CA TYR A 150 -10.13 6.55 13.06
C TYR A 150 -8.98 7.52 13.40
N ALA A 151 -8.29 8.05 12.39
CA ALA A 151 -7.23 9.05 12.56
C ALA A 151 -7.74 10.48 12.35
N CYS A 152 -9.01 10.66 11.97
CA CYS A 152 -9.65 11.97 11.94
C CYS A 152 -9.88 12.48 13.37
N ASP A 153 -9.93 13.81 13.54
CA ASP A 153 -10.30 14.41 14.81
C ASP A 153 -11.68 13.88 15.25
N SER A 154 -11.81 13.54 16.54
CA SER A 154 -13.08 13.13 17.15
C SER A 154 -14.19 14.18 17.00
N GLU A 155 -13.82 15.43 16.74
CA GLU A 155 -14.74 16.54 16.45
C GLU A 155 -15.00 16.78 14.95
N MET A 156 -14.41 15.97 14.05
CA MET A 156 -14.63 16.09 12.61
C MET A 156 -16.12 15.91 12.30
N LEU A 157 -16.74 16.98 11.83
CA LEU A 157 -18.18 16.99 11.54
C LEU A 157 -18.44 16.15 10.28
N VAL A 158 -19.60 15.48 10.23
CA VAL A 158 -20.07 14.72 9.06
C VAL A 158 -19.97 15.53 7.75
N VAL A 159 -20.08 16.86 7.82
CA VAL A 159 -19.93 17.74 6.65
C VAL A 159 -18.49 17.83 6.13
N GLN A 160 -17.48 17.86 7.01
CA GLN A 160 -16.07 17.83 6.61
C GLN A 160 -15.70 16.48 5.99
N LEU A 161 -16.34 15.40 6.46
CA LEU A 161 -16.24 14.06 5.87
C LEU A 161 -16.72 14.02 4.42
N LEU A 162 -17.82 14.71 4.12
CA LEU A 162 -18.43 14.74 2.80
C LEU A 162 -17.60 15.59 1.82
N ASP A 163 -16.97 16.67 2.30
CA ASP A 163 -16.04 17.48 1.50
C ASP A 163 -14.84 16.65 0.99
N HIS A 164 -14.40 15.63 1.75
CA HIS A 164 -13.35 14.70 1.29
C HIS A 164 -13.80 13.74 0.18
N TYR A 165 -15.11 13.53 0.00
CA TYR A 165 -15.67 12.59 -0.97
C TYR A 165 -16.08 13.25 -2.29
N GLU A 166 -16.37 14.55 -2.26
CA GLU A 166 -16.84 15.34 -3.41
C GLU A 166 -15.71 16.08 -4.17
N ALA A 167 -14.46 16.02 -3.67
CA ALA A 167 -13.29 16.71 -4.22
C ALA A 167 -12.56 15.96 -5.36
#